data_AF-A0A7W0Z2G5-F1
#
_entry.id   AF-A0A7W0Z2G5-F1
#
_cell.length_a   1.000
_cell.length_b   1.000
_cell.length_c   1.000
_cell.angle_alpha   90.00
_cell.angle_beta   90.00
_cell.angle_gamma   90.00
#
_symmetry.space_group_name_H-M   'P 1'
#
loop_
_entity.id
_entity.type
_entity.pdbx_description
1 polymer ?
#
loop_
_entity_poly.entity_id
_entity_poly.type
_entity_poly.pdbx_seq_one_letter_code
_entity_poly.pdbx_strand_id
1 'polypeptide(L)'
;MNAALPLPSLWKNRSFVRLWVAKTVSGIGSSITATAIPLTAAFALDATPGQMAALVFAGQLPDLLFGLIAGVWVDRVRRRPILIVTDLGRALLLAVIPAAAFLGMLSMPLLWLVAFGSPR
;
A
#
# COMPACT_ATOMS: atom_id res chain seq x y z
N MET A 1 0.94 41.28 24.19
CA MET A 1 1.12 39.98 24.88
C MET A 1 0.19 38.99 24.22
N ASN A 2 0.68 38.15 23.29
CA ASN A 2 -0.14 37.16 22.58
C ASN A 2 -0.22 35.90 23.44
N ALA A 3 -1.32 35.73 24.17
CA ALA A 3 -1.60 34.49 24.87
C ALA A 3 -1.87 33.38 23.85
N ALA A 4 -0.91 32.48 23.65
CA ALA A 4 -1.13 31.25 22.89
C ALA A 4 -2.17 30.42 23.66
N LEU A 5 -3.38 30.28 23.10
CA LEU A 5 -4.40 29.41 23.66
C LEU A 5 -3.83 27.98 23.77
N PRO A 6 -3.96 27.29 24.92
CA PRO A 6 -3.48 25.93 25.07
C PRO A 6 -4.27 25.03 24.10
N LEU A 7 -3.64 24.68 22.98
CA LEU A 7 -4.26 23.77 22.01
C LEU A 7 -4.50 22.43 22.71
N PRO A 8 -5.73 21.89 22.67
CA PRO A 8 -6.01 20.61 23.28
C PRO A 8 -5.08 19.54 22.68
N SER A 9 -4.45 18.76 23.56
CA SER A 9 -3.52 17.70 23.16
C SER A 9 -4.11 16.81 22.06
N LEU A 10 -3.39 16.67 20.95
CA LEU A 10 -3.80 15.82 19.82
C LEU A 10 -3.99 14.36 20.23
N TRP A 11 -3.27 13.92 21.26
CA TRP A 11 -3.39 12.58 21.86
C TRP A 11 -4.74 12.33 22.53
N LYS A 12 -5.46 13.39 22.93
CA LYS A 12 -6.83 13.28 23.46
C LYS A 12 -7.88 13.20 22.34
N ASN A 13 -7.52 13.53 21.10
CA ASN A 13 -8.42 13.42 19.94
C ASN A 13 -8.39 11.99 19.38
N ARG A 14 -9.42 11.18 19.70
CA ARG A 14 -9.54 9.79 19.24
C ARG A 14 -9.45 9.61 17.72
N SER A 15 -9.99 10.57 16.95
CA SER A 15 -9.93 10.53 15.49
C SER A 15 -8.50 10.70 14.97
N PHE A 16 -7.73 11.60 15.60
CA PHE A 16 -6.33 11.81 15.28
C PHE A 16 -5.49 10.58 15.61
N VAL A 17 -5.62 10.04 16.83
CA VAL A 17 -4.85 8.85 17.25
C VAL A 17 -5.14 7.66 16.35
N ARG A 18 -6.41 7.43 15.98
CA ARG A 18 -6.77 6.33 15.06
C ARG A 18 -6.16 6.51 13.68
N LEU A 19 -6.17 7.73 13.13
CA LEU A 19 -5.55 8.03 11.84
C LEU A 19 -4.03 7.87 11.92
N TRP A 20 -3.41 8.35 12.99
CA TRP A 20 -1.97 8.28 13.22
C TRP A 20 -1.49 6.82 13.29
N VAL A 21 -2.14 5.99 14.11
CA VAL A 21 -1.83 4.56 14.19
C VAL A 21 -2.02 3.87 12.85
N ALA A 22 -3.16 4.11 12.16
CA ALA A 22 -3.41 3.52 10.85
C ALA A 22 -2.33 3.90 9.84
N LYS A 23 -1.98 5.19 9.75
CA LYS A 23 -0.93 5.66 8.82
C LYS A 23 0.45 5.11 9.17
N THR A 24 0.80 5.01 10.44
CA THR A 24 2.09 4.44 10.87
C THR A 24 2.17 2.96 10.51
N VAL A 25 1.13 2.17 10.84
CA VAL A 25 1.09 0.74 10.52
C VAL A 25 1.10 0.52 9.01
N SER A 26 0.28 1.25 8.26
CA SER A 26 0.27 1.20 6.80
C SER A 26 1.63 1.56 6.22
N GLY A 27 2.28 2.63 6.71
CA GLY A 27 3.60 3.06 6.24
C GLY A 27 4.69 2.02 6.48
N ILE A 28 4.74 1.42 7.66
CA ILE A 28 5.67 0.33 7.97
C ILE A 28 5.39 -0.87 7.04
N GLY A 29 4.12 -1.25 6.89
CA GLY A 29 3.71 -2.32 5.98
C GLY A 29 4.12 -2.05 4.53
N SER A 30 3.99 -0.80 4.07
CA SER A 30 4.45 -0.36 2.75
C SER A 30 5.96 -0.55 2.57
N SER A 31 6.77 -0.11 3.53
CA SER A 31 8.23 -0.23 3.46
C SER A 31 8.68 -1.69 3.46
N ILE A 32 8.05 -2.53 4.31
CA ILE A 32 8.31 -3.97 4.32
C ILE A 32 7.95 -4.57 2.98
N THR A 33 6.76 -4.30 2.46
CA THR A 33 6.27 -4.84 1.18
C THR A 33 7.16 -4.45 0.01
N ALA A 34 7.59 -3.19 -0.04
CA ALA A 34 8.45 -2.66 -1.09
C ALA A 34 9.78 -3.42 -1.20
N THR A 35 10.24 -3.99 -0.09
CA THR A 35 11.47 -4.80 -0.04
C THR A 35 11.17 -6.30 -0.16
N ALA A 36 10.12 -6.77 0.53
CA ALA A 36 9.77 -8.19 0.61
C ALA A 36 9.31 -8.76 -0.72
N ILE A 37 8.55 -8.02 -1.53
CA ILE A 37 8.08 -8.49 -2.84
C ILE A 37 9.29 -8.77 -3.78
N PRO A 38 10.22 -7.82 -4.01
CA PRO A 38 11.42 -8.08 -4.81
C PRO A 38 12.30 -9.20 -4.25
N LEU A 39 12.47 -9.28 -2.92
CA LEU A 39 13.24 -10.37 -2.30
C LEU A 39 12.57 -11.73 -2.51
N THR A 40 11.25 -11.80 -2.42
CA THR A 40 10.50 -13.03 -2.69
C THR A 40 10.67 -13.47 -4.14
N ALA A 41 10.56 -12.53 -5.09
CA ALA A 41 10.81 -12.81 -6.49
C ALA A 41 12.24 -13.33 -6.72
N ALA A 42 13.24 -12.68 -6.13
CA ALA A 42 14.64 -13.04 -6.32
C ALA A 42 15.02 -14.39 -5.67
N PHE A 43 14.60 -14.63 -4.43
CA PHE A 43 15.08 -15.75 -3.63
C PHE A 43 14.14 -16.96 -3.59
N ALA A 44 12.83 -16.75 -3.74
CA ALA A 44 11.86 -17.84 -3.72
C ALA A 44 11.44 -18.31 -5.12
N LEU A 45 11.65 -17.47 -6.14
CA LEU A 45 11.22 -17.75 -7.52
C LEU A 45 12.36 -17.63 -8.55
N ASP A 46 13.60 -17.40 -8.11
CA ASP A 46 14.79 -17.24 -8.97
C ASP A 46 14.54 -16.29 -10.16
N ALA A 47 13.89 -15.15 -9.87
CA ALA A 47 13.45 -14.22 -10.89
C ALA A 47 14.59 -13.72 -11.78
N THR A 48 14.42 -13.91 -13.08
CA THR A 48 15.33 -13.36 -14.09
C THR A 48 15.27 -11.82 -14.11
N PRO A 49 16.32 -11.14 -14.63
CA PRO A 49 16.32 -9.68 -14.75
C PRO A 49 15.10 -9.11 -15.50
N GLY A 50 14.64 -9.80 -16.55
CA GLY A 50 13.44 -9.40 -17.31
C GLY A 50 12.16 -9.49 -16.48
N GLN A 51 12.02 -10.52 -15.65
CA GLN A 51 10.84 -10.67 -14.78
C GLN A 51 10.87 -9.66 -13.61
N MET A 52 12.05 -9.30 -13.11
CA MET A 52 12.22 -8.22 -12.13
C MET A 52 11.86 -6.86 -12.72
N ALA A 53 12.30 -6.57 -13.96
CA ALA A 53 11.90 -5.34 -14.66
C ALA A 53 10.37 -5.28 -14.86
N ALA A 54 9.76 -6.39 -15.28
CA ALA A 54 8.31 -6.50 -15.42
C ALA A 54 7.58 -6.28 -14.10
N LEU A 55 8.09 -6.79 -12.98
CA LEU A 55 7.52 -6.60 -11.65
C LEU A 55 7.53 -5.13 -11.21
N VAL A 56 8.65 -4.43 -11.42
CA VAL A 56 8.74 -2.99 -11.12
C VAL A 56 7.75 -2.20 -11.97
N PHE A 57 7.73 -2.46 -13.27
CA PHE A 57 6.83 -1.82 -14.23
C PHE A 57 5.36 -2.06 -13.90
N ALA A 58 4.98 -3.32 -13.61
CA ALA A 58 3.63 -3.70 -13.21
C ALA A 58 3.14 -2.91 -12.00
N GLY A 59 4.01 -2.63 -11.02
CA GLY A 59 3.63 -1.82 -9.85
C GLY A 59 3.58 -0.31 -10.08
N GLN A 60 4.15 0.22 -11.17
CA GLN A 60 4.07 1.65 -11.53
C GLN A 60 2.90 1.95 -12.47
N LEU A 61 2.48 0.93 -13.23
CA LEU A 61 1.40 1.00 -14.20
C LEU A 61 0.09 1.61 -13.65
N PRO A 62 -0.38 1.25 -12.45
CA PRO A 62 -1.63 1.78 -11.91
C PRO A 62 -1.56 3.28 -11.68
N ASP A 63 -0.45 3.78 -11.14
CA ASP A 63 -0.26 5.22 -10.90
C ASP A 63 -0.25 5.99 -12.22
N LEU A 64 0.36 5.42 -13.26
CA LEU A 64 0.38 5.99 -14.59
C LEU A 64 -1.00 6.00 -15.26
N LEU A 65 -1.74 4.89 -15.17
CA LEU A 65 -3.04 4.73 -15.81
C LEU A 65 -4.15 5.49 -15.09
N PHE A 66 -4.12 5.50 -13.76
CA PHE A 66 -5.23 5.97 -12.94
C PHE A 66 -4.91 7.24 -12.17
N GLY A 67 -3.65 7.69 -12.06
CA GLY A 67 -3.26 8.82 -11.22
C GLY A 67 -4.02 10.12 -11.55
N LEU A 68 -4.15 10.45 -12.84
CA LEU A 68 -4.86 11.67 -13.27
C LEU A 68 -6.37 11.60 -13.01
N ILE A 69 -7.00 10.46 -13.34
CA ILE A 69 -8.45 10.28 -13.21
C ILE A 69 -8.84 10.16 -11.73
N ALA A 70 -8.05 9.40 -10.96
CA ALA A 70 -8.26 9.21 -9.54
C ALA A 70 -8.17 10.54 -8.79
N GLY A 71 -7.21 11.42 -9.13
CA GLY A 71 -7.09 12.74 -8.49
C GLY A 71 -8.38 13.58 -8.62
N VAL A 72 -8.87 13.74 -9.86
CA VAL A 72 -10.09 14.53 -10.14
C VAL A 72 -11.32 13.94 -9.45
N TRP A 73 -11.43 12.60 -9.44
CA TRP A 73 -12.58 11.93 -8.84
C TRP A 73 -12.53 12.01 -7.32
N VAL A 74 -11.40 11.68 -6.69
CA VAL A 74 -11.20 11.65 -5.23
C VAL A 74 -11.40 13.03 -4.60
N ASP A 75 -11.08 14.12 -5.31
CA ASP A 75 -11.30 15.48 -4.82
C ASP A 75 -12.79 15.83 -4.66
N ARG A 76 -13.69 15.14 -5.37
CA ARG A 76 -15.14 15.41 -5.34
C ARG A 76 -15.91 14.57 -4.32
N VAL A 77 -15.27 13.56 -3.73
CA VAL A 77 -15.92 12.58 -2.83
C VAL A 77 -15.34 12.66 -1.41
N ARG A 78 -16.08 12.12 -0.43
CA ARG A 78 -15.62 12.08 0.97
C ARG A 78 -14.34 11.25 1.05
N ARG A 79 -13.24 11.85 1.50
CA ARG A 79 -11.90 11.21 1.55
C ARG A 79 -11.82 10.02 2.52
N ARG A 80 -12.57 10.08 3.63
CA ARG A 80 -12.42 9.10 4.73
C ARG A 80 -12.85 7.68 4.35
N PRO A 81 -14.02 7.42 3.72
CA PRO A 81 -14.36 6.08 3.24
C PRO A 81 -13.35 5.51 2.23
N ILE A 82 -12.84 6.34 1.33
CA ILE A 82 -11.89 5.92 0.29
C ILE A 82 -10.62 5.41 0.93
N LEU A 83 -10.03 6.19 1.86
CA LEU A 83 -8.84 5.80 2.60
C LEU A 83 -9.01 4.45 3.32
N ILE A 84 -10.18 4.22 3.92
CA ILE A 84 -10.46 2.96 4.63
C ILE A 84 -10.55 1.79 3.65
N VAL A 85 -11.28 1.95 2.54
CA VAL A 85 -11.46 0.90 1.53
C VAL A 85 -10.12 0.58 0.86
N THR A 86 -9.31 1.58 0.52
CA THR A 86 -8.00 1.37 -0.09
C THR A 86 -7.03 0.70 0.87
N ASP A 87 -6.98 1.11 2.14
CA ASP A 87 -6.09 0.50 3.12
C ASP A 87 -6.49 -0.96 3.40
N LEU A 88 -7.79 -1.25 3.53
CA LEU A 88 -8.28 -2.62 3.71
C LEU A 88 -8.04 -3.49 2.46
N GLY A 89 -8.34 -2.97 1.27
CA GLY A 89 -8.09 -3.65 0.01
C GLY A 89 -6.61 -3.97 -0.18
N ARG A 90 -5.74 -3.01 0.14
CA ARG A 90 -4.28 -3.21 0.14
C ARG A 90 -3.85 -4.29 1.14
N ALA A 91 -4.35 -4.24 2.37
CA ALA A 91 -4.01 -5.25 3.38
C ALA A 91 -4.41 -6.67 2.94
N LEU A 92 -5.62 -6.82 2.39
CA LEU A 92 -6.11 -8.10 1.86
C LEU A 92 -5.27 -8.58 0.68
N LEU A 93 -4.96 -7.69 -0.27
CA LEU A 93 -4.15 -8.02 -1.44
C LEU A 93 -2.74 -8.48 -1.03
N LEU A 94 -2.11 -7.80 -0.07
CA LEU A 94 -0.79 -8.18 0.40
C LEU A 94 -0.78 -9.49 1.18
N ALA A 95 -1.88 -9.83 1.87
CA ALA A 95 -2.04 -11.12 2.54
C ALA A 95 -2.08 -12.32 1.57
N VAL A 96 -2.36 -12.07 0.28
CA VAL A 96 -2.33 -13.12 -0.76
C VAL A 96 -0.93 -13.71 -0.93
N ILE A 97 0.14 -12.91 -0.80
CA ILE A 97 1.52 -13.40 -0.97
C ILE A 97 1.89 -14.49 0.05
N PRO A 98 1.82 -14.24 1.37
CA PRO A 98 2.13 -15.27 2.35
C PRO A 98 1.14 -16.45 2.26
N ALA A 99 -0.15 -16.21 1.98
CA ALA A 99 -1.11 -17.29 1.79
C ALA A 99 -0.73 -18.20 0.62
N ALA A 100 -0.35 -17.63 -0.54
CA ALA A 100 0.10 -18.40 -1.69
C ALA A 100 1.43 -19.12 -1.43
N ALA A 101 2.34 -18.52 -0.64
CA ALA A 101 3.56 -19.19 -0.21
C ALA A 101 3.28 -20.42 0.65
N PHE A 102 2.36 -20.32 1.62
CA PHE A 102 1.95 -21.47 2.44
C PHE A 102 1.24 -22.57 1.66
N LEU A 103 0.49 -22.20 0.62
CA LEU A 103 -0.21 -23.14 -0.26
C LEU A 103 0.67 -23.70 -1.39
N GLY A 104 1.92 -23.26 -1.52
CA GLY A 104 2.80 -23.65 -2.63
C GLY A 104 2.36 -23.12 -4.01
N MET A 105 1.49 -22.11 -4.03
CA MET A 105 0.94 -21.49 -5.25
C MET A 105 1.66 -20.18 -5.63
N LEU A 106 2.78 -19.88 -4.96
CA LEU A 106 3.57 -18.68 -5.20
C LEU A 106 4.15 -18.70 -6.63
N SER A 107 3.95 -17.61 -7.37
CA SER A 107 4.38 -17.52 -8.77
C SER A 107 4.63 -16.06 -9.19
N MET A 108 5.42 -15.86 -10.25
CA MET A 108 5.71 -14.52 -10.76
C MET A 108 4.46 -13.76 -11.25
N PRO A 109 3.50 -14.39 -11.97
CA PRO A 109 2.25 -13.72 -12.33
C PRO A 109 1.46 -13.23 -11.11
N LEU A 110 1.44 -14.00 -10.02
CA LEU A 110 0.82 -13.57 -8.76
C LEU A 110 1.50 -12.32 -8.21
N LEU A 111 2.84 -12.30 -8.15
CA LEU A 111 3.59 -11.13 -7.68
C LEU A 111 3.36 -9.90 -8.57
N TRP A 112 3.26 -10.06 -9.88
CA TRP A 112 2.91 -8.97 -10.80
C TRP A 112 1.51 -8.42 -10.55
N LEU A 113 0.51 -9.31 -10.36
CA LEU A 113 -0.86 -8.90 -10.05
C LEU A 113 -0.95 -8.19 -8.71
N VAL A 114 -0.25 -8.67 -7.69
CA VAL A 114 -0.18 -8.01 -6.38
C VAL A 114 0.52 -6.67 -6.48
N ALA A 115 1.64 -6.58 -7.22
CA ALA A 115 2.35 -5.32 -7.42
C ALA A 115 1.47 -4.28 -8.15
N PHE A 116 0.73 -4.69 -9.17
CA PHE A 116 -0.23 -3.84 -9.87
C PHE A 116 -1.40 -3.43 -8.96
N GLY A 117 -1.93 -4.34 -8.14
CA GLY A 117 -3.04 -4.00 -7.26
C GLY A 117 -2.63 -3.23 -6.01
N SER A 118 -1.33 -3.15 -5.68
CA SER A 118 -0.84 -2.47 -4.49
C SER A 118 -0.50 -1.01 -4.81
N PRO A 119 -1.40 -0.04 -4.54
CA PRO A 119 -1.06 1.37 -4.70
C PRO A 119 0.11 1.72 -3.77
N ARG A 120 1.09 2.44 -4.32
CA ARG A 120 2.29 2.85 -3.59
C ARG A 120 2.03 4.07 -2.73
#